data_AF-A0A5C5W2R6-F1
#
_entry.id   AF-A0A5C5W2R6-F1
#
_cell.length_a   1.000
_cell.length_b   1.000
_cell.length_c   1.000
_cell.angle_alpha   90.00
_cell.angle_beta   90.00
_cell.angle_gamma   90.00
#
_symmetry.space_group_name_H-M   'P 1'
#
loop_
_entity.id
_entity.type
_entity.pdbx_description
1 polymer ?
#
loop_
_entity_poly.entity_id
_entity_poly.type
_entity_poly.pdbx_seq_one_letter_code
_entity_poly.pdbx_strand_id
1 'polypeptide(L)'
;MKFFCATFAMVVTSATQAEVFTYECDTPPLSVWEVAGEWCSPLESLKNGLLIHQVDLCPGWPPPGGQFVFYTRSLADFDGAATFFVQWELQTNGDSSEFVGVCPASLSLGSFGPVFYQIVIARDTAKFHRDDGLPNIYISIAPDVPHTYRLELFGADLYTWYIDGMVVASGVPEGAYPSFYPAMNFGTRAWRLPNTTRWNYIRYGTIPLDAAGDYDSDGSVDEFDLSFFVECLLGEGVPSGPGCGFADFDADGDTDCDDWVAFQAHWTGPPAVPPIPPPCAVVGDTNCDGAVNVLDINAFVMALSDPSAYAIQFPNCPMSTADANGDGAIDILDINAFVALLQ
;
A
#
# COMPACT_ATOMS: atom_id res chain seq x y z
N MET A 1 -57.74 20.27 -21.32
CA MET A 1 -56.40 19.72 -21.57
C MET A 1 -55.41 20.51 -20.72
N LYS A 2 -54.94 19.96 -19.59
CA LYS A 2 -53.88 20.56 -18.77
C LYS A 2 -52.58 19.86 -19.14
N PHE A 3 -51.62 20.60 -19.69
CA PHE A 3 -50.26 20.12 -19.92
C PHE A 3 -49.54 20.02 -18.58
N PHE A 4 -49.11 18.81 -18.21
CA PHE A 4 -48.15 18.60 -17.13
C PHE A 4 -46.75 18.73 -17.74
N CYS A 5 -46.02 19.76 -17.34
CA CYS A 5 -44.58 19.89 -17.59
C CYS A 5 -43.87 19.05 -16.54
N ALA A 6 -43.32 17.90 -16.92
CA ALA A 6 -42.49 17.08 -16.06
C ALA A 6 -41.09 17.70 -16.03
N THR A 7 -40.74 18.34 -14.92
CA THR A 7 -39.38 18.77 -14.65
C THR A 7 -38.54 17.52 -14.39
N PHE A 8 -37.65 17.19 -15.33
CA PHE A 8 -36.67 16.13 -15.15
C PHE A 8 -35.59 16.66 -14.21
N ALA A 9 -35.68 16.32 -12.93
CA ALA A 9 -34.59 16.53 -11.99
C ALA A 9 -33.54 15.45 -12.26
N MET A 10 -32.51 15.81 -13.01
CA MET A 10 -31.31 15.00 -13.14
C MET A 10 -30.60 15.06 -11.79
N VAL A 11 -30.74 14.00 -10.98
CA VAL A 11 -29.87 13.80 -9.83
C VAL A 11 -28.51 13.47 -10.42
N VAL A 12 -27.64 14.48 -10.51
CA VAL A 12 -26.22 14.24 -10.65
C VAL A 12 -25.81 13.68 -9.29
N THR A 13 -25.68 12.36 -9.20
CA THR A 13 -24.94 11.74 -8.11
C THR A 13 -23.56 12.37 -8.16
N SER A 14 -23.19 13.14 -7.14
CA SER A 14 -21.79 13.48 -6.91
C SER A 14 -21.02 12.19 -7.07
N ALA A 15 -20.04 12.16 -7.97
CA ALA A 15 -19.04 11.10 -7.96
C ALA A 15 -18.56 11.05 -6.51
N THR A 16 -18.88 9.95 -5.83
CA THR A 16 -18.41 9.69 -4.48
C THR A 16 -16.91 9.89 -4.54
N GLN A 17 -16.37 10.63 -3.58
CA GLN A 17 -14.92 10.67 -3.36
C GLN A 17 -14.42 9.21 -3.40
N ALA A 18 -13.13 9.02 -3.73
CA ALA A 18 -12.54 7.74 -3.41
C ALA A 18 -12.81 7.46 -1.91
N GLU A 19 -12.82 6.20 -1.49
CA GLU A 19 -13.01 5.85 -0.09
C GLU A 19 -11.93 4.82 0.21
N VAL A 20 -10.71 5.28 0.44
CA VAL A 20 -9.59 4.41 0.82
C VAL A 20 -9.48 4.36 2.32
N PHE A 21 -9.26 3.16 2.86
CA PHE A 21 -9.04 2.96 4.26
C PHE A 21 -7.74 2.20 4.46
N THR A 22 -6.95 2.68 5.41
CA THR A 22 -5.68 2.05 5.77
C THR A 22 -5.73 1.53 7.20
N TYR A 23 -5.27 0.31 7.38
CA TYR A 23 -4.95 -0.27 8.68
C TYR A 23 -3.45 -0.57 8.73
N GLU A 24 -2.70 0.27 9.45
CA GLU A 24 -1.22 0.26 9.54
C GLU A 24 -0.64 -0.89 10.38
N CYS A 25 -1.47 -1.81 10.88
CA CYS A 25 -1.07 -2.94 11.73
C CYS A 25 -0.16 -2.59 12.94
N ASP A 26 -0.09 -1.32 13.32
CA ASP A 26 0.71 -0.78 14.42
C ASP A 26 -0.05 -0.79 15.76
N THR A 27 -1.33 -1.14 15.69
CA THR A 27 -2.28 -1.29 16.78
C THR A 27 -3.06 -2.59 16.59
N PRO A 28 -3.69 -3.15 17.65
CA PRO A 28 -4.53 -4.32 17.47
C PRO A 28 -5.74 -3.99 16.58
N PRO A 29 -6.21 -4.92 15.74
CA PRO A 29 -7.21 -4.63 14.70
C PRO A 29 -8.61 -4.31 15.23
N LEU A 30 -8.86 -4.46 16.54
CA LEU A 30 -10.17 -4.43 17.19
C LEU A 30 -10.93 -3.08 17.15
N SER A 31 -10.32 -2.01 16.65
CA SER A 31 -10.98 -0.71 16.47
C SER A 31 -11.90 -0.67 15.24
N VAL A 32 -11.52 -1.37 14.17
CA VAL A 32 -12.22 -1.38 12.86
C VAL A 32 -12.58 -2.79 12.42
N TRP A 33 -11.92 -3.80 12.98
CA TRP A 33 -12.11 -5.21 12.64
C TRP A 33 -12.71 -5.99 13.81
N GLU A 34 -13.50 -7.00 13.48
CA GLU A 34 -14.06 -7.93 14.43
C GLU A 34 -13.28 -9.26 14.40
N VAL A 35 -13.26 -9.98 15.53
CA VAL A 35 -12.69 -11.34 15.55
C VAL A 35 -13.68 -12.28 14.83
N ALA A 36 -13.31 -12.72 13.63
CA ALA A 36 -14.07 -13.68 12.84
C ALA A 36 -14.01 -15.09 13.43
N GLY A 37 -12.86 -15.42 14.02
CA GLY A 37 -12.65 -16.69 14.69
C GLY A 37 -11.27 -16.77 15.32
N GLU A 38 -11.20 -17.43 16.46
CA GLU A 38 -9.97 -17.69 17.18
C GLU A 38 -10.02 -19.09 17.77
N TRP A 39 -8.90 -19.82 17.73
CA TRP A 39 -8.78 -21.13 18.36
C TRP A 39 -7.45 -21.32 19.04
N CYS A 40 -7.52 -21.78 20.29
CA CYS A 40 -6.37 -22.00 21.15
C CYS A 40 -5.42 -20.80 21.23
N SER A 41 -5.98 -19.58 21.21
CA SER A 41 -5.33 -18.28 21.35
C SER A 41 -3.85 -18.22 20.92
N PRO A 42 -3.57 -17.80 19.68
CA PRO A 42 -2.19 -17.58 19.25
C PRO A 42 -1.53 -16.44 20.01
N LEU A 43 -0.20 -16.39 19.95
CA LEU A 43 0.55 -15.28 20.51
C LEU A 43 0.54 -14.12 19.50
N GLU A 44 -0.11 -13.03 19.89
CA GLU A 44 -0.15 -11.77 19.15
C GLU A 44 0.77 -10.74 19.81
N SER A 45 1.52 -9.99 19.01
CA SER A 45 2.38 -8.90 19.50
C SER A 45 2.55 -7.80 18.45
N LEU A 46 2.87 -6.59 18.93
CA LEU A 46 3.21 -5.43 18.11
C LEU A 46 4.70 -5.12 18.27
N LYS A 47 5.44 -5.05 17.16
CA LYS A 47 6.87 -4.76 17.21
C LYS A 47 7.31 -4.03 15.95
N ASN A 48 7.93 -2.86 16.13
CA ASN A 48 8.42 -2.01 15.04
C ASN A 48 7.34 -1.69 13.98
N GLY A 49 6.12 -1.35 14.43
CA GLY A 49 4.99 -1.08 13.52
C GLY A 49 4.31 -2.30 12.94
N LEU A 50 4.77 -3.53 13.21
CA LEU A 50 4.20 -4.74 12.63
C LEU A 50 3.28 -5.47 13.62
N LEU A 51 2.14 -5.96 13.12
CA LEU A 51 1.31 -6.95 13.79
C LEU A 51 1.87 -8.34 13.54
N ILE A 52 2.27 -9.03 14.61
CA ILE A 52 2.89 -10.35 14.55
C ILE A 52 1.95 -11.38 15.14
N HIS A 53 1.58 -12.37 14.33
CA HIS A 53 0.89 -13.59 14.75
C HIS A 53 1.87 -14.75 14.80
N GLN A 54 2.04 -15.34 15.98
CA GLN A 54 2.74 -16.61 16.16
C GLN A 54 1.69 -17.69 16.47
N VAL A 55 1.55 -18.63 15.54
CA VAL A 55 0.59 -19.73 15.62
C VAL A 55 1.34 -21.05 15.79
N ASP A 56 0.97 -21.81 16.82
CA ASP A 56 1.51 -23.13 17.15
C ASP A 56 0.45 -24.23 16.96
N LEU A 57 0.82 -25.48 17.23
CA LEU A 57 -0.15 -26.56 17.38
C LEU A 57 -0.91 -26.44 18.72
N CYS A 58 -2.20 -26.73 18.73
CA CYS A 58 -2.98 -26.67 19.96
C CYS A 58 -2.53 -27.77 20.93
N PRO A 59 -2.22 -27.46 22.20
CA PRO A 59 -1.88 -28.48 23.17
C PRO A 59 -2.95 -29.56 23.28
N GLY A 60 -2.56 -30.83 23.17
CA GLY A 60 -3.46 -31.98 23.24
C GLY A 60 -4.22 -32.31 21.95
N TRP A 61 -4.03 -31.56 20.88
CA TRP A 61 -4.64 -31.85 19.57
C TRP A 61 -3.55 -32.24 18.56
N PRO A 62 -3.49 -33.52 18.12
CA PRO A 62 -2.54 -33.91 17.09
C PRO A 62 -2.91 -33.26 15.75
N PRO A 63 -1.93 -32.98 14.87
CA PRO A 63 -2.22 -32.51 13.52
C PRO A 63 -3.21 -33.42 12.77
N PRO A 64 -4.23 -32.85 12.08
CA PRO A 64 -4.47 -31.42 11.93
C PRO A 64 -5.17 -30.78 13.14
N GLY A 65 -4.67 -29.63 13.62
CA GLY A 65 -5.23 -28.98 14.82
C GLY A 65 -4.41 -27.84 15.42
N GLY A 66 -3.99 -26.86 14.61
CA GLY A 66 -3.22 -25.70 15.09
C GLY A 66 -4.05 -24.47 15.46
N GLN A 67 -3.39 -23.54 16.13
CA GLN A 67 -3.91 -22.24 16.52
C GLN A 67 -4.30 -21.44 15.28
N PHE A 68 -5.30 -20.58 15.44
CA PHE A 68 -5.59 -19.56 14.43
C PHE A 68 -6.22 -18.33 15.07
N VAL A 69 -6.07 -17.22 14.35
CA VAL A 69 -6.86 -16.01 14.54
C VAL A 69 -7.18 -15.43 13.17
N PHE A 70 -8.44 -15.06 12.97
CA PHE A 70 -8.92 -14.35 11.81
C PHE A 70 -9.75 -13.16 12.24
N TYR A 71 -9.54 -12.06 11.53
CA TYR A 71 -10.25 -10.81 11.68
C TYR A 71 -11.12 -10.58 10.46
N THR A 72 -12.29 -9.99 10.65
CA THR A 72 -13.24 -9.67 9.59
C THR A 72 -13.64 -8.22 9.65
N ARG A 73 -13.92 -7.65 8.48
CA ARG A 73 -14.51 -6.33 8.34
C ARG A 73 -15.62 -6.38 7.31
N SER A 74 -16.77 -5.81 7.67
CA SER A 74 -17.84 -5.53 6.72
C SER A 74 -17.36 -4.53 5.66
N LEU A 75 -17.65 -4.79 4.39
CA LEU A 75 -17.42 -3.86 3.29
C LEU A 75 -18.74 -3.29 2.76
N ALA A 76 -19.79 -3.25 3.60
CA ALA A 76 -21.11 -2.78 3.21
C ALA A 76 -21.12 -1.35 2.63
N ASP A 77 -20.20 -0.49 3.07
CA ASP A 77 -20.05 0.87 2.53
C ASP A 77 -19.62 0.87 1.05
N PHE A 78 -19.00 -0.22 0.59
CA PHE A 78 -18.57 -0.43 -0.79
C PHE A 78 -19.51 -1.30 -1.63
N ASP A 79 -20.67 -1.69 -1.11
CA ASP A 79 -21.60 -2.58 -1.81
C ASP A 79 -22.04 -1.99 -3.16
N GLY A 80 -21.66 -2.65 -4.26
CA GLY A 80 -21.95 -2.20 -5.63
C GLY A 80 -20.95 -1.19 -6.20
N ALA A 81 -19.80 -0.97 -5.57
CA ALA A 81 -18.73 -0.16 -6.13
C ALA A 81 -18.29 -0.68 -7.51
N ALA A 82 -18.09 0.24 -8.47
CA ALA A 82 -17.70 -0.12 -9.83
C ALA A 82 -16.23 -0.59 -9.92
N THR A 83 -15.38 -0.03 -9.08
CA THR A 83 -13.98 -0.41 -8.91
C THR A 83 -13.69 -0.63 -7.43
N PHE A 84 -12.80 -1.56 -7.13
CA PHE A 84 -12.34 -1.81 -5.78
C PHE A 84 -10.93 -2.40 -5.80
N PHE A 85 -10.16 -2.11 -4.76
CA PHE A 85 -8.89 -2.76 -4.54
C PHE A 85 -8.69 -3.14 -3.09
N VAL A 86 -7.78 -4.09 -2.89
CA VAL A 86 -7.13 -4.33 -1.61
C VAL A 86 -5.63 -4.51 -1.87
N GLN A 87 -4.82 -3.90 -1.01
CA GLN A 87 -3.37 -4.01 -1.00
C GLN A 87 -2.89 -4.29 0.42
N TRP A 88 -1.92 -5.17 0.59
CA TRP A 88 -1.34 -5.45 1.89
C TRP A 88 0.09 -5.94 1.75
N GLU A 89 0.90 -5.65 2.74
CA GLU A 89 2.25 -6.17 2.84
C GLU A 89 2.33 -7.16 4.01
N LEU A 90 2.89 -8.34 3.73
CA LEU A 90 3.14 -9.34 4.77
C LEU A 90 4.41 -10.14 4.53
N GLN A 91 4.93 -10.70 5.62
CA GLN A 91 5.97 -11.71 5.61
C GLN A 91 5.53 -12.90 6.46
N THR A 92 5.68 -14.13 5.96
CA THR A 92 5.44 -15.35 6.75
C THR A 92 6.55 -16.36 6.56
N ASN A 93 6.82 -17.16 7.60
CA ASN A 93 7.71 -18.32 7.50
C ASN A 93 6.95 -19.65 7.37
N GLY A 94 5.62 -19.60 7.21
CA GLY A 94 4.80 -20.80 7.13
C GLY A 94 5.09 -21.62 5.87
N ASP A 95 5.09 -22.95 6.01
CA ASP A 95 5.45 -23.87 4.93
C ASP A 95 4.34 -23.99 3.87
N SER A 96 4.68 -24.05 2.59
CA SER A 96 3.70 -24.17 1.50
C SER A 96 2.98 -25.53 1.48
N SER A 97 3.51 -26.55 2.15
CA SER A 97 2.78 -27.80 2.41
C SER A 97 1.52 -27.62 3.27
N GLU A 98 1.38 -26.46 3.93
CA GLU A 98 0.22 -26.09 4.76
C GLU A 98 -0.93 -25.47 3.97
N PHE A 99 -0.86 -25.37 2.63
CA PHE A 99 -1.90 -24.80 1.73
C PHE A 99 -3.27 -25.53 1.70
N VAL A 100 -3.67 -26.11 2.82
CA VAL A 100 -4.98 -26.63 3.12
C VAL A 100 -5.87 -25.49 3.66
N GLY A 101 -6.86 -25.09 2.87
CA GLY A 101 -7.74 -23.96 3.22
C GLY A 101 -6.98 -22.63 3.23
N VAL A 102 -7.06 -21.92 4.38
CA VAL A 102 -6.60 -20.54 4.65
C VAL A 102 -5.20 -20.44 5.30
N CYS A 103 -4.40 -21.50 5.29
CA CYS A 103 -3.09 -21.53 5.98
C CYS A 103 -1.92 -21.41 4.99
N PRO A 104 -0.77 -20.84 5.38
CA PRO A 104 -0.44 -20.37 6.73
C PRO A 104 -0.92 -18.94 7.04
N ALA A 105 -0.89 -18.04 6.07
CA ALA A 105 -1.51 -16.72 6.16
C ALA A 105 -2.49 -16.54 5.01
N SER A 106 -3.58 -15.81 5.20
CA SER A 106 -4.48 -15.50 4.09
C SER A 106 -5.20 -14.17 4.26
N LEU A 107 -5.51 -13.54 3.13
CA LEU A 107 -6.51 -12.51 3.00
C LEU A 107 -7.60 -13.01 2.04
N SER A 108 -8.86 -12.83 2.40
CA SER A 108 -10.01 -13.25 1.59
C SER A 108 -11.04 -12.14 1.48
N LEU A 109 -11.56 -11.96 0.27
CA LEU A 109 -12.69 -11.10 -0.05
C LEU A 109 -13.87 -11.99 -0.44
N GLY A 110 -14.96 -11.90 0.29
CA GLY A 110 -16.13 -12.74 0.04
C GLY A 110 -17.43 -11.96 0.12
N SER A 111 -18.40 -12.36 -0.67
CA SER A 111 -19.80 -11.97 -0.53
C SER A 111 -20.65 -13.17 -0.17
N PHE A 112 -21.92 -12.96 0.20
CA PHE A 112 -22.88 -14.06 0.30
C PHE A 112 -23.32 -14.60 -1.09
N GLY A 113 -22.58 -14.26 -2.16
CA GLY A 113 -22.88 -14.53 -3.56
C GLY A 113 -21.82 -15.41 -4.22
N PRO A 114 -21.66 -15.33 -5.56
CA PRO A 114 -20.73 -16.20 -6.30
C PRO A 114 -19.26 -15.77 -6.18
N VAL A 115 -18.96 -14.63 -5.55
CA VAL A 115 -17.60 -14.08 -5.58
C VAL A 115 -16.85 -14.38 -4.29
N PHE A 116 -15.76 -15.12 -4.43
CA PHE A 116 -14.85 -15.42 -3.33
C PHE A 116 -13.40 -15.42 -3.80
N TYR A 117 -12.67 -14.35 -3.47
CA TYR A 117 -11.23 -14.26 -3.67
C TYR A 117 -10.53 -14.67 -2.39
N GLN A 118 -9.65 -15.65 -2.47
CA GLN A 118 -8.81 -16.06 -1.35
C GLN A 118 -7.36 -16.14 -1.81
N ILE A 119 -6.51 -15.34 -1.17
CA ILE A 119 -5.08 -15.32 -1.41
C ILE A 119 -4.40 -15.86 -0.16
N VAL A 120 -3.71 -16.98 -0.33
CA VAL A 120 -3.03 -17.71 0.75
C VAL A 120 -1.55 -17.66 0.51
N ILE A 121 -0.79 -17.24 1.50
CA ILE A 121 0.62 -16.92 1.36
C ILE A 121 1.40 -17.79 2.33
N ALA A 122 2.40 -18.47 1.79
CA ALA A 122 3.42 -19.24 2.51
C ALA A 122 4.77 -18.57 2.29
N ARG A 123 5.81 -19.13 2.90
CA ARG A 123 7.18 -18.64 2.88
C ARG A 123 7.70 -18.39 1.46
N ASP A 124 7.42 -19.30 0.53
CA ASP A 124 8.03 -19.30 -0.82
C ASP A 124 6.99 -19.30 -1.95
N THR A 125 5.71 -19.28 -1.61
CA THR A 125 4.62 -19.42 -2.58
C THR A 125 3.42 -18.58 -2.16
N ALA A 126 2.72 -17.99 -3.12
CA ALA A 126 1.39 -17.44 -2.97
C ALA A 126 0.38 -18.22 -3.83
N LYS A 127 -0.78 -18.53 -3.27
CA LYS A 127 -1.89 -19.24 -3.92
C LYS A 127 -3.06 -18.28 -4.06
N PHE A 128 -3.62 -18.16 -5.27
CA PHE A 128 -4.83 -17.40 -5.53
C PHE A 128 -5.98 -18.32 -5.96
N HIS A 129 -7.03 -18.31 -5.16
CA HIS A 129 -8.29 -18.99 -5.37
C HIS A 129 -9.38 -17.95 -5.66
N ARG A 130 -10.17 -18.19 -6.71
CA ARG A 130 -11.18 -17.24 -7.22
C ARG A 130 -12.59 -17.82 -7.21
N ASP A 131 -12.66 -19.14 -7.33
CA ASP A 131 -13.87 -19.96 -7.29
C ASP A 131 -13.46 -21.45 -7.19
N ASP A 132 -14.35 -22.29 -6.67
CA ASP A 132 -14.17 -23.75 -6.53
C ASP A 132 -14.15 -24.50 -7.87
N GLY A 133 -14.78 -23.94 -8.91
CA GLY A 133 -14.79 -24.43 -10.28
C GLY A 133 -13.56 -24.01 -11.09
N LEU A 134 -12.74 -23.08 -10.59
CA LEU A 134 -11.54 -22.60 -11.28
C LEU A 134 -10.25 -23.21 -10.67
N PRO A 135 -9.22 -23.46 -11.49
CA PRO A 135 -7.94 -23.91 -10.96
C PRO A 135 -7.30 -22.84 -10.08
N ASN A 136 -6.67 -23.25 -8.98
CA ASN A 136 -5.84 -22.36 -8.17
C ASN A 136 -4.61 -21.91 -8.96
N ILE A 137 -4.24 -20.64 -8.82
CA ILE A 137 -2.99 -20.09 -9.36
C ILE A 137 -1.94 -20.14 -8.26
N TYR A 138 -0.72 -20.56 -8.59
CA TYR A 138 0.42 -20.59 -7.66
C TYR A 138 1.57 -19.78 -8.24
N ILE A 139 2.12 -18.88 -7.44
CA ILE A 139 3.22 -18.00 -7.80
C ILE A 139 4.35 -18.21 -6.78
N SER A 140 5.56 -18.49 -7.27
CA SER A 140 6.75 -18.51 -6.41
C SER A 140 7.16 -17.09 -6.03
N ILE A 141 7.52 -16.90 -4.78
CA ILE A 141 7.97 -15.63 -4.21
C ILE A 141 9.28 -15.82 -3.45
N ALA A 142 9.98 -14.73 -3.15
CA ALA A 142 11.25 -14.81 -2.44
C ALA A 142 11.03 -15.21 -0.97
N PRO A 143 11.75 -16.21 -0.44
CA PRO A 143 11.53 -16.64 0.93
C PRO A 143 12.07 -15.64 1.95
N ASP A 144 11.35 -15.54 3.07
CA ASP A 144 11.76 -14.79 4.26
C ASP A 144 11.97 -13.28 4.05
N VAL A 145 11.27 -12.68 3.08
CA VAL A 145 11.19 -11.23 2.88
C VAL A 145 9.73 -10.78 2.86
N PRO A 146 9.42 -9.53 3.24
CA PRO A 146 8.08 -8.99 3.03
C PRO A 146 7.79 -8.86 1.53
N HIS A 147 6.52 -9.05 1.19
CA HIS A 147 5.99 -8.91 -0.16
C HIS A 147 4.71 -8.08 -0.14
N THR A 148 4.53 -7.28 -1.18
CA THR A 148 3.32 -6.48 -1.37
C THR A 148 2.37 -7.21 -2.30
N TYR A 149 1.15 -7.46 -1.85
CA TYR A 149 0.10 -8.09 -2.63
C TYR A 149 -0.98 -7.07 -2.92
N ARG A 150 -1.49 -7.05 -4.14
CA ARG A 150 -2.59 -6.18 -4.53
C ARG A 150 -3.57 -6.91 -5.43
N LEU A 151 -4.85 -6.76 -5.16
CA LEU A 151 -5.94 -7.25 -6.01
C LEU A 151 -6.81 -6.06 -6.40
N GLU A 152 -6.92 -5.81 -7.70
CA GLU A 152 -7.82 -4.83 -8.29
C GLU A 152 -8.99 -5.51 -8.97
N LEU A 153 -10.18 -4.91 -8.82
CA LEU A 153 -11.45 -5.43 -9.28
C LEU A 153 -12.20 -4.31 -10.02
N PHE A 154 -12.61 -4.61 -11.25
CA PHE A 154 -13.35 -3.71 -12.13
C PHE A 154 -14.71 -4.36 -12.43
N GLY A 155 -15.60 -4.29 -11.43
CA GLY A 155 -16.91 -4.91 -11.46
C GLY A 155 -16.84 -6.39 -11.81
N ALA A 156 -17.59 -6.80 -12.83
CA ALA A 156 -17.61 -8.17 -13.35
C ALA A 156 -16.73 -8.37 -14.59
N ASP A 157 -15.95 -7.36 -14.99
CA ASP A 157 -15.25 -7.34 -16.28
C ASP A 157 -13.80 -7.82 -16.14
N LEU A 158 -13.12 -7.41 -15.06
CA LEU A 158 -11.70 -7.69 -14.86
C LEU A 158 -11.35 -7.79 -13.38
N TYR A 159 -10.54 -8.78 -13.03
CA TYR A 159 -9.67 -8.71 -11.88
C TYR A 159 -8.22 -8.75 -12.35
N THR A 160 -7.34 -8.10 -11.58
CA THR A 160 -5.90 -8.23 -11.76
C THR A 160 -5.22 -8.37 -10.40
N TRP A 161 -4.35 -9.36 -10.30
CA TRP A 161 -3.59 -9.68 -9.09
C TRP A 161 -2.11 -9.39 -9.31
N TYR A 162 -1.52 -8.70 -8.34
CA TYR A 162 -0.15 -8.23 -8.35
C TYR A 162 0.61 -8.75 -7.14
N ILE A 163 1.91 -9.00 -7.35
CA ILE A 163 2.89 -9.23 -6.29
C ILE A 163 4.09 -8.34 -6.59
N ASP A 164 4.50 -7.54 -5.63
CA ASP A 164 5.61 -6.58 -5.72
C ASP A 164 5.52 -5.68 -6.97
N GLY A 165 4.32 -5.15 -7.24
CA GLY A 165 4.06 -4.29 -8.41
C GLY A 165 4.00 -5.03 -9.75
N MET A 166 4.17 -6.35 -9.79
CA MET A 166 4.15 -7.13 -11.03
C MET A 166 2.82 -7.85 -11.22
N VAL A 167 2.25 -7.80 -12.44
CA VAL A 167 1.07 -8.60 -12.81
C VAL A 167 1.41 -10.08 -12.73
N VAL A 168 0.73 -10.83 -11.86
CA VAL A 168 0.90 -12.28 -11.76
C VAL A 168 -0.32 -13.07 -12.23
N ALA A 169 -1.51 -12.46 -12.22
CA ALA A 169 -2.71 -13.04 -12.81
C ALA A 169 -3.73 -11.97 -13.20
N SER A 170 -4.54 -12.25 -14.21
CA SER A 170 -5.71 -11.45 -14.56
C SER A 170 -6.79 -12.31 -15.19
N GLY A 171 -8.03 -11.81 -15.22
CA GLY A 171 -9.12 -12.47 -15.91
C GLY A 171 -10.49 -11.89 -15.58
N VAL A 172 -11.53 -12.57 -16.02
CA VAL A 172 -12.92 -12.15 -15.79
C VAL A 172 -13.43 -12.75 -14.47
N PRO A 173 -13.94 -11.93 -13.53
CA PRO A 173 -14.64 -12.40 -12.34
C PRO A 173 -15.88 -13.24 -12.65
N GLU A 174 -16.29 -14.11 -11.71
CA GLU A 174 -17.59 -14.79 -11.81
C GLU A 174 -18.78 -13.87 -11.44
N GLY A 175 -18.49 -12.72 -10.84
CA GLY A 175 -19.44 -11.68 -10.53
C GLY A 175 -18.73 -10.42 -10.04
N ALA A 176 -19.48 -9.34 -9.89
CA ALA A 176 -18.95 -8.09 -9.35
C ALA A 176 -18.65 -8.23 -7.85
N TYR A 177 -17.57 -7.62 -7.40
CA TYR A 177 -17.25 -7.43 -5.99
C TYR A 177 -16.69 -6.02 -5.79
N PRO A 178 -17.05 -5.33 -4.70
CA PRO A 178 -17.91 -5.76 -3.60
C PRO A 178 -19.39 -5.83 -3.99
N SER A 179 -20.07 -6.89 -3.58
CA SER A 179 -21.53 -7.05 -3.78
C SER A 179 -22.13 -7.93 -2.69
N PHE A 180 -23.43 -7.80 -2.41
CA PHE A 180 -24.24 -8.74 -1.63
C PHE A 180 -23.62 -9.16 -0.28
N TYR A 181 -23.63 -8.23 0.69
CA TYR A 181 -23.00 -8.38 2.01
C TYR A 181 -21.49 -8.69 1.90
N PRO A 182 -20.73 -7.81 1.22
CA PRO A 182 -19.30 -8.04 1.06
C PRO A 182 -18.58 -7.90 2.40
N ALA A 183 -17.56 -8.75 2.59
CA ALA A 183 -16.68 -8.72 3.73
C ALA A 183 -15.25 -9.08 3.32
N MET A 184 -14.30 -8.61 4.11
CA MET A 184 -12.89 -8.96 4.00
C MET A 184 -12.45 -9.65 5.28
N ASN A 185 -11.61 -10.68 5.13
CA ASN A 185 -11.04 -11.42 6.24
C ASN A 185 -9.54 -11.53 6.06
N PHE A 186 -8.77 -11.34 7.13
CA PHE A 186 -7.34 -11.65 7.13
C PHE A 186 -6.96 -12.41 8.40
N GLY A 187 -5.88 -13.17 8.34
CA GLY A 187 -5.40 -13.87 9.53
C GLY A 187 -4.41 -14.97 9.24
N THR A 188 -4.08 -15.68 10.30
CA THR A 188 -2.99 -16.66 10.33
C THR A 188 -3.47 -17.95 10.98
N ARG A 189 -3.00 -19.09 10.47
CA ARG A 189 -3.33 -20.42 10.99
C ARG A 189 -2.16 -21.38 10.89
N ALA A 190 -2.00 -22.21 11.92
CA ALA A 190 -1.23 -23.45 11.85
C ALA A 190 -2.16 -24.63 11.54
N TRP A 191 -1.76 -25.53 10.64
CA TRP A 191 -2.51 -26.76 10.34
C TRP A 191 -1.78 -27.98 10.89
N ARG A 192 -0.55 -28.22 10.43
CA ARG A 192 0.39 -29.25 10.93
C ARG A 192 1.71 -28.67 11.42
N LEU A 193 2.07 -27.46 10.99
CA LEU A 193 3.34 -26.83 11.35
C LEU A 193 3.11 -25.44 11.97
N PRO A 194 3.88 -25.07 13.00
CA PRO A 194 3.85 -23.73 13.55
C PRO A 194 4.39 -22.71 12.54
N ASN A 195 3.91 -21.48 12.62
CA ASN A 195 4.42 -20.40 11.79
C ASN A 195 4.28 -19.03 12.47
N THR A 196 4.95 -18.05 11.89
CA THR A 196 4.93 -16.65 12.27
C THR A 196 4.64 -15.83 11.03
N THR A 197 3.61 -15.00 11.13
CA THR A 197 3.22 -14.04 10.10
C THR A 197 3.33 -12.64 10.66
N ARG A 198 3.87 -11.72 9.88
CA ARG A 198 4.01 -10.29 10.17
C ARG A 198 3.21 -9.53 9.13
N TRP A 199 2.28 -8.73 9.59
CA TRP A 199 1.47 -7.83 8.78
C TRP A 199 2.00 -6.42 8.97
N ASN A 200 2.26 -5.73 7.87
CA ASN A 200 2.69 -4.33 7.90
C ASN A 200 1.48 -3.40 7.71
N TYR A 201 0.72 -3.56 6.64
CA TYR A 201 -0.52 -2.80 6.47
C TYR A 201 -1.56 -3.57 5.66
N ILE A 202 -2.82 -3.13 5.74
CA ILE A 202 -3.91 -3.49 4.83
C ILE A 202 -4.62 -2.21 4.39
N ARG A 203 -4.67 -1.97 3.08
CA ARG A 203 -5.30 -0.83 2.41
C ARG A 203 -6.38 -1.33 1.47
N TYR A 204 -7.52 -0.68 1.42
CA TYR A 204 -8.62 -1.09 0.55
C TYR A 204 -9.58 0.06 0.32
N GLY A 205 -10.30 0.01 -0.78
CA GLY A 205 -11.23 1.06 -1.14
C GLY A 205 -11.64 1.02 -2.59
N THR A 206 -12.31 2.08 -3.03
CA THR A 206 -12.48 2.35 -4.46
C THR A 206 -11.15 2.79 -5.05
N ILE A 207 -10.87 2.37 -6.29
CA ILE A 207 -9.64 2.79 -6.98
C ILE A 207 -9.75 4.29 -7.27
N PRO A 208 -8.84 5.14 -6.77
CA PRO A 208 -8.84 6.57 -7.05
C PRO A 208 -8.75 6.83 -8.56
N LEU A 209 -9.20 8.01 -8.99
CA LEU A 209 -8.93 8.45 -10.35
C LEU A 209 -7.43 8.64 -10.55
N ASP A 210 -6.97 8.43 -11.79
CA ASP A 210 -5.59 8.74 -12.15
C ASP A 210 -5.28 10.21 -11.81
N ALA A 211 -4.11 10.45 -11.21
CA ALA A 211 -3.64 11.76 -10.77
C ALA A 211 -4.55 12.48 -9.73
N ALA A 212 -5.34 11.75 -8.93
CA ALA A 212 -6.22 12.37 -7.94
C ALA A 212 -5.44 13.11 -6.82
N GLY A 213 -4.32 12.55 -6.38
CA GLY A 213 -3.50 13.04 -5.26
C GLY A 213 -4.06 12.77 -3.87
N ASP A 214 -5.37 12.61 -3.71
CA ASP A 214 -6.05 12.23 -2.46
C ASP A 214 -6.25 10.71 -2.44
N TYR A 215 -5.25 10.00 -1.93
CA TYR A 215 -5.10 8.55 -1.98
C TYR A 215 -5.66 7.83 -0.76
N ASP A 216 -5.71 8.47 0.39
CA ASP A 216 -6.44 7.95 1.55
C ASP A 216 -7.89 8.44 1.62
N SER A 217 -8.27 9.35 0.72
CA SER A 217 -9.62 9.84 0.52
C SER A 217 -10.21 10.62 1.70
N ASP A 218 -9.35 11.27 2.48
CA ASP A 218 -9.79 12.10 3.59
C ASP A 218 -10.26 13.51 3.15
N GLY A 219 -10.14 13.81 1.85
CA GLY A 219 -10.53 15.07 1.24
C GLY A 219 -9.43 16.12 1.25
N SER A 220 -8.22 15.77 1.66
CA SER A 220 -7.00 16.56 1.54
C SER A 220 -5.95 15.81 0.72
N VAL A 221 -4.83 16.49 0.46
CA VAL A 221 -3.65 15.91 -0.18
C VAL A 221 -2.51 16.28 0.74
N ASP A 222 -2.07 15.34 1.55
CA ASP A 222 -1.19 15.59 2.68
C ASP A 222 -0.12 14.50 2.88
N GLU A 223 0.50 14.48 4.07
CA GLU A 223 1.60 13.56 4.38
C GLU A 223 1.18 12.10 4.28
N PHE A 224 -0.09 11.78 4.53
CA PHE A 224 -0.61 10.44 4.34
C PHE A 224 -0.57 10.08 2.87
N ASP A 225 -1.08 10.92 1.97
CA ASP A 225 -1.03 10.71 0.52
C ASP A 225 0.39 10.65 -0.02
N LEU A 226 1.28 11.48 0.51
CA LEU A 226 2.70 11.46 0.14
C LEU A 226 3.31 10.08 0.35
N SER A 227 2.94 9.37 1.41
CA SER A 227 3.46 8.02 1.66
C SER A 227 3.09 7.05 0.53
N PHE A 228 1.88 7.15 -0.03
CA PHE A 228 1.44 6.34 -1.18
C PHE A 228 2.16 6.76 -2.46
N PHE A 229 2.33 8.06 -2.69
CA PHE A 229 3.07 8.57 -3.85
C PHE A 229 4.53 8.06 -3.84
N VAL A 230 5.22 8.17 -2.70
CA VAL A 230 6.62 7.76 -2.57
C VAL A 230 6.81 6.25 -2.74
N GLU A 231 5.86 5.42 -2.33
CA GLU A 231 5.89 3.97 -2.61
C GLU A 231 5.86 3.68 -4.12
N CYS A 232 5.24 4.57 -4.90
CA CYS A 232 5.13 4.44 -6.35
C CYS A 232 6.29 5.09 -7.11
N LEU A 233 7.17 5.84 -6.45
CA LEU A 233 8.29 6.54 -7.07
C LEU A 233 9.42 5.57 -7.49
N LEU A 234 9.21 4.86 -8.60
CA LEU A 234 10.11 3.82 -9.11
C LEU A 234 11.26 4.40 -9.95
N GLY A 235 11.09 5.62 -10.46
CA GLY A 235 12.08 6.38 -11.22
C GLY A 235 11.91 6.29 -12.74
N GLU A 236 12.58 7.22 -13.44
CA GLU A 236 12.44 7.45 -14.89
C GLU A 236 12.59 6.16 -15.71
N GLY A 237 11.60 5.90 -16.56
CA GLY A 237 11.52 4.76 -17.47
C GLY A 237 11.14 3.44 -16.81
N VAL A 238 10.79 3.43 -15.52
CA VAL A 238 10.27 2.24 -14.82
C VAL A 238 8.73 2.33 -14.80
N PRO A 239 8.02 1.54 -15.62
CA PRO A 239 6.59 1.68 -15.77
C PRO A 239 5.87 1.66 -14.43
N SER A 240 4.92 2.57 -14.27
CA SER A 240 3.99 2.64 -13.15
C SER A 240 3.37 1.26 -13.02
N GLY A 241 3.92 0.48 -12.08
CA GLY A 241 3.44 -0.84 -11.79
C GLY A 241 1.94 -0.74 -11.49
N PRO A 242 1.16 -1.78 -11.72
CA PRO A 242 -0.27 -1.63 -11.49
C PRO A 242 -0.56 -1.42 -10.01
N GLY A 243 -1.47 -0.50 -9.73
CA GLY A 243 -1.60 0.09 -8.40
C GLY A 243 -0.69 1.28 -8.11
N CYS A 244 0.06 1.76 -9.10
CA CYS A 244 0.76 3.04 -9.06
C CYS A 244 0.39 3.95 -10.25
N GLY A 245 -0.44 3.50 -11.19
CA GLY A 245 -0.93 4.37 -12.27
C GLY A 245 -1.70 5.61 -11.78
N PHE A 246 -2.19 5.61 -10.54
CA PHE A 246 -2.77 6.81 -9.94
C PHE A 246 -1.75 7.88 -9.53
N ALA A 247 -0.47 7.49 -9.44
CA ALA A 247 0.66 8.35 -9.09
C ALA A 247 1.43 8.84 -10.33
N ASP A 248 1.09 8.34 -11.51
CA ASP A 248 1.48 8.89 -12.81
C ASP A 248 0.60 10.11 -13.13
N PHE A 249 1.08 11.29 -12.73
CA PHE A 249 0.39 12.56 -12.89
C PHE A 249 0.57 13.18 -14.26
N ASP A 250 1.71 12.95 -14.91
CA ASP A 250 2.00 13.54 -16.21
C ASP A 250 1.56 12.66 -17.40
N ALA A 251 1.13 11.43 -17.09
CA ALA A 251 0.56 10.42 -17.98
C ALA A 251 1.55 9.88 -19.02
N ASP A 252 2.83 9.80 -18.67
CA ASP A 252 3.88 9.25 -19.54
C ASP A 252 4.08 7.73 -19.37
N GLY A 253 3.49 7.14 -18.34
CA GLY A 253 3.48 5.71 -18.07
C GLY A 253 4.47 5.23 -17.02
N ASP A 254 5.25 6.11 -16.40
CA ASP A 254 6.01 5.84 -15.18
C ASP A 254 5.62 6.75 -14.00
N THR A 255 6.23 6.52 -12.84
CA THR A 255 6.00 7.36 -11.65
C THR A 255 7.38 7.78 -11.16
N ASP A 256 7.72 9.03 -11.44
CA ASP A 256 9.04 9.58 -11.19
C ASP A 256 8.99 11.04 -10.66
N CYS A 257 10.09 11.77 -10.84
CA CYS A 257 10.22 13.12 -10.30
C CYS A 257 9.57 14.20 -11.15
N ASP A 258 9.18 13.91 -12.39
CA ASP A 258 8.29 14.78 -13.16
C ASP A 258 6.87 14.72 -12.59
N ASP A 259 6.41 13.56 -12.11
CA ASP A 259 5.13 13.42 -11.40
C ASP A 259 5.11 14.14 -10.05
N TRP A 260 6.24 14.19 -9.36
CA TRP A 260 6.35 14.88 -8.07
C TRP A 260 5.92 16.35 -8.17
N VAL A 261 6.29 17.02 -9.27
CA VAL A 261 5.93 18.42 -9.51
C VAL A 261 4.40 18.58 -9.59
N ALA A 262 3.73 17.62 -10.22
CA ALA A 262 2.29 17.62 -10.35
C ALA A 262 1.58 17.20 -9.05
N PHE A 263 2.08 16.19 -8.34
CA PHE A 263 1.58 15.82 -7.00
C PHE A 263 1.65 17.00 -6.03
N GLN A 264 2.78 17.73 -6.00
CA GLN A 264 2.93 18.93 -5.17
C GLN A 264 1.87 20.00 -5.49
N ALA A 265 1.42 20.12 -6.74
CA ALA A 265 0.38 21.07 -7.12
C ALA A 265 -1.01 20.71 -6.56
N HIS A 266 -1.22 19.45 -6.18
CA HIS A 266 -2.44 18.97 -5.54
C HIS A 266 -2.41 19.11 -4.01
N TRP A 267 -1.24 19.38 -3.42
CA TRP A 267 -1.04 19.46 -1.97
C TRP A 267 -1.95 20.49 -1.29
N THR A 268 -2.62 20.05 -0.23
CA THR A 268 -3.50 20.90 0.59
C THR A 268 -3.26 20.80 2.10
N GLY A 269 -2.50 19.80 2.54
CA GLY A 269 -2.22 19.56 3.95
C GLY A 269 -1.12 20.44 4.57
N PRO A 270 -0.93 20.39 5.89
CA PRO A 270 0.30 20.83 6.52
C PRO A 270 1.42 19.80 6.30
N PRO A 271 2.71 20.21 6.22
CA PRO A 271 3.20 21.59 6.06
C PRO A 271 2.74 22.22 4.73
N ALA A 272 2.70 23.54 4.62
CA ALA A 272 2.16 24.24 3.43
C ALA A 272 2.87 23.91 2.10
N VAL A 273 4.07 23.35 2.18
CA VAL A 273 4.82 22.76 1.07
C VAL A 273 5.22 21.37 1.54
N PRO A 274 4.97 20.31 0.78
CA PRO A 274 5.33 18.96 1.19
C PRO A 274 6.84 18.76 1.22
N PRO A 275 7.34 17.84 2.07
CA PRO A 275 8.75 17.45 2.03
C PRO A 275 9.07 16.77 0.70
N ILE A 276 10.18 17.15 0.07
CA ILE A 276 10.59 16.59 -1.23
C ILE A 276 11.00 15.12 -1.02
N PRO A 277 10.46 14.16 -1.80
CA PRO A 277 10.93 12.78 -1.79
C PRO A 277 12.44 12.74 -2.02
N PRO A 278 13.23 12.01 -1.21
CA PRO A 278 14.67 11.96 -1.38
C PRO A 278 15.15 11.63 -2.81
N PRO A 279 14.50 10.74 -3.58
CA PRO A 279 14.89 10.48 -4.96
C PRO A 279 14.69 11.68 -5.92
N CYS A 280 13.82 12.62 -5.56
CA CYS A 280 13.52 13.82 -6.37
C CYS A 280 14.25 15.07 -5.92
N ALA A 281 15.04 15.00 -4.85
CA ALA A 281 15.86 16.11 -4.41
C ALA A 281 17.14 16.19 -5.25
N VAL A 282 17.49 17.40 -5.70
CA VAL A 282 18.68 17.62 -6.52
C VAL A 282 19.93 17.60 -5.64
N VAL A 283 20.91 16.76 -5.97
CA VAL A 283 22.20 16.75 -5.26
C VAL A 283 22.86 18.13 -5.38
N GLY A 284 23.27 18.69 -4.24
CA GLY A 284 23.81 20.04 -4.13
C GLY A 284 22.78 21.15 -3.90
N ASP A 285 21.48 20.90 -4.09
CA ASP A 285 20.43 21.85 -3.70
C ASP A 285 20.09 21.61 -2.22
N THR A 286 20.80 22.31 -1.34
CA THR A 286 20.73 22.09 0.12
C THR A 286 19.79 23.06 0.82
N ASN A 287 19.27 24.05 0.09
CA ASN A 287 18.15 24.85 0.59
C ASN A 287 16.80 24.45 -0.08
N CYS A 288 16.84 23.57 -1.08
CA CYS A 288 15.72 23.08 -1.88
C CYS A 288 14.91 24.21 -2.52
N ASP A 289 15.59 25.24 -3.02
CA ASP A 289 15.00 26.36 -3.76
C ASP A 289 14.86 26.07 -5.27
N GLY A 290 15.32 24.90 -5.72
CA GLY A 290 15.25 24.43 -7.10
C GLY A 290 16.49 24.78 -7.92
N ALA A 291 17.53 25.37 -7.34
CA ALA A 291 18.74 25.74 -8.07
C ALA A 291 20.01 25.53 -7.26
N VAL A 292 20.92 24.70 -7.75
CA VAL A 292 22.26 24.51 -7.15
C VAL A 292 23.16 25.72 -7.42
N ASN A 293 23.27 26.62 -6.43
CA ASN A 293 23.96 27.88 -6.57
C ASN A 293 24.59 28.37 -5.24
N VAL A 294 25.17 29.58 -5.25
CA VAL A 294 25.86 30.14 -4.06
C VAL A 294 24.98 30.24 -2.80
N LEU A 295 23.65 30.26 -2.96
CA LEU A 295 22.69 30.31 -1.86
C LEU A 295 22.62 28.99 -1.07
N ASP A 296 23.09 27.88 -1.64
CA ASP A 296 23.19 26.58 -0.97
C ASP A 296 24.32 26.51 0.03
N ILE A 297 25.38 27.32 -0.12
CA ILE A 297 26.61 27.19 0.67
C ILE A 297 26.34 27.20 2.18
N ASN A 298 25.46 28.09 2.65
CA ASN A 298 25.16 28.19 4.08
C ASN A 298 24.37 26.98 4.59
N ALA A 299 23.45 26.46 3.78
CA ALA A 299 22.64 25.30 4.11
C ALA A 299 23.50 24.02 4.10
N PHE A 300 24.34 23.84 3.08
CA PHE A 300 25.35 22.79 3.01
C PHE A 300 26.30 22.80 4.22
N VAL A 301 26.86 23.95 4.59
CA VAL A 301 27.72 24.07 5.78
C VAL A 301 26.96 23.72 7.06
N MET A 302 25.69 24.10 7.15
CA MET A 302 24.83 23.74 8.29
C MET A 302 24.59 22.23 8.35
N ALA A 303 24.30 21.57 7.22
CA ALA A 303 24.13 20.13 7.15
C ALA A 303 25.36 19.38 7.68
N LEU A 304 26.58 19.84 7.38
CA LEU A 304 27.82 19.25 7.88
C LEU A 304 28.10 19.52 9.36
N SER A 305 27.81 20.74 9.84
CA SER A 305 28.28 21.22 11.14
C SER A 305 27.24 21.12 12.25
N ASP A 306 25.96 21.23 11.91
CA ASP A 306 24.83 21.08 12.82
C ASP A 306 23.61 20.47 12.08
N PRO A 307 23.63 19.14 11.85
CA PRO A 307 22.54 18.42 11.20
C PRO A 307 21.17 18.66 11.86
N SER A 308 21.15 18.88 13.18
CA SER A 308 19.91 19.14 13.91
C SER A 308 19.36 20.54 13.62
N ALA A 309 20.22 21.56 13.55
CA ALA A 309 19.80 22.89 13.11
C ALA A 309 19.36 22.91 11.64
N TYR A 310 20.03 22.16 10.76
CA TYR A 310 19.64 22.02 9.36
C TYR A 310 18.21 21.49 9.22
N ALA A 311 17.89 20.38 9.90
CA ALA A 311 16.55 19.77 9.86
C ALA A 311 15.44 20.71 10.39
N ILE A 312 15.79 21.63 11.30
CA ILE A 312 14.85 22.66 11.79
C ILE A 312 14.67 23.79 10.78
N GLN A 313 15.76 24.22 10.11
CA GLN A 313 15.74 25.36 9.20
C GLN A 313 15.22 25.01 7.80
N PHE A 314 15.48 23.79 7.33
CA PHE A 314 15.08 23.28 6.02
C PHE A 314 14.28 21.97 6.16
N PRO A 315 13.10 22.00 6.83
CA PRO A 315 12.36 20.79 7.19
C PRO A 315 11.88 19.96 5.98
N ASN A 316 11.78 20.59 4.81
CA ASN A 316 11.32 19.94 3.57
C ASN A 316 12.47 19.54 2.64
N CYS A 317 13.72 19.83 3.03
CA CYS A 317 14.89 19.55 2.23
C CYS A 317 15.65 18.35 2.80
N PRO A 318 15.69 17.21 2.10
CA PRO A 318 16.36 16.03 2.63
C PRO A 318 17.86 16.29 2.72
N MET A 319 18.46 15.96 3.88
CA MET A 319 19.88 16.21 4.12
C MET A 319 20.80 15.43 3.15
N SER A 320 20.28 14.38 2.51
CA SER A 320 20.98 13.64 1.47
C SER A 320 21.39 14.49 0.26
N THR A 321 20.81 15.68 0.05
CA THR A 321 21.32 16.61 -0.99
C THR A 321 22.72 17.14 -0.68
N ALA A 322 23.17 17.04 0.57
CA ALA A 322 24.52 17.39 0.98
C ALA A 322 25.55 16.25 0.79
N ASP A 323 25.13 15.02 0.49
CA ASP A 323 26.02 13.93 0.03
C ASP A 323 26.37 14.16 -1.44
N ALA A 324 27.23 15.16 -1.67
CA ALA A 324 27.56 15.62 -3.00
C ALA A 324 28.49 14.65 -3.74
N ASN A 325 29.20 13.78 -3.02
CA ASN A 325 30.09 12.79 -3.62
C ASN A 325 29.41 11.42 -3.85
N GLY A 326 28.24 11.18 -3.26
CA GLY A 326 27.41 9.99 -3.44
C GLY A 326 27.92 8.74 -2.71
N ASP A 327 28.72 8.89 -1.65
CA ASP A 327 29.28 7.77 -0.88
C ASP A 327 28.42 7.34 0.31
N GLY A 328 27.30 8.05 0.54
CA GLY A 328 26.34 7.79 1.61
C GLY A 328 26.72 8.43 2.95
N ALA A 329 27.86 9.11 3.05
CA ALA A 329 28.27 9.88 4.21
C ALA A 329 28.20 11.38 3.91
N ILE A 330 27.56 12.13 4.81
CA ILE A 330 27.50 13.59 4.73
C ILE A 330 28.62 14.14 5.62
N ASP A 331 29.77 14.44 5.02
CA ASP A 331 30.95 14.89 5.74
C ASP A 331 31.85 15.88 4.95
N ILE A 332 33.06 16.13 5.46
CA ILE A 332 33.99 17.09 4.86
C ILE A 332 34.43 16.70 3.43
N LEU A 333 34.29 15.43 3.05
CA LEU A 333 34.65 14.91 1.75
C LEU A 333 33.69 15.37 0.65
N ASP A 334 32.49 15.82 1.01
CA ASP A 334 31.49 16.36 0.07
C ASP A 334 31.84 17.75 -0.45
N ILE A 335 32.67 18.53 0.26
CA ILE A 335 32.95 19.94 -0.08
C ILE A 335 33.41 20.11 -1.52
N ASN A 336 34.36 19.28 -1.97
CA ASN A 336 34.93 19.44 -3.30
C ASN A 336 33.92 19.07 -4.40
N ALA A 337 33.08 18.07 -4.13
CA ALA A 337 32.03 17.65 -5.05
C ALA A 337 30.93 18.72 -5.11
N PHE A 338 30.48 19.22 -3.96
CA PHE A 338 29.51 20.30 -3.86
C PHE A 338 29.95 21.56 -4.62
N VAL A 339 31.20 22.00 -4.43
CA VAL A 339 31.76 23.17 -5.16
C VAL A 339 31.75 22.95 -6.68
N ALA A 340 31.88 21.70 -7.15
CA ALA A 340 31.83 21.39 -8.57
C ALA A 340 30.40 21.45 -9.16
N LEU A 341 29.37 21.38 -8.32
CA LEU A 341 27.97 21.46 -8.72
C LEU A 341 27.43 22.89 -8.82
N LEU A 342 28.06 23.85 -8.13
CA LEU A 342 27.66 25.26 -8.14
C LEU A 342 27.74 25.86 -9.56
N GLN A 343 26.60 26.37 -10.06
CA GLN A 343 26.50 27.01 -11.39
C GLN A 343 26.65 28.53 -11.38
#